data_AF-L9WDM2-F1
#
_entry.id   AF-L9WDM2-F1
#
_cell.length_a   1.000
_cell.length_b   1.000
_cell.length_c   1.000
_cell.angle_alpha   90.00
_cell.angle_beta   90.00
_cell.angle_gamma   90.00
#
_symmetry.space_group_name_H-M   'P 1'
#
loop_
_entity.id
_entity.type
_entity.pdbx_description
1 polymer ?
#
loop_
_entity_poly.entity_id
_entity_poly.type
_entity_poly.pdbx_seq_one_letter_code
_entity_poly.pdbx_strand_id
1 'polypeptide(L)' 'MDTTLTDDDVGKTVVDAAGKELGIVAKVDDNRAAVDPNPSIAEQVLASLGIEGEDEEDYVVTESMLESIGDEIVLRGTI' A
#
# COMPACT_ATOMS: atom_id res chain seq x y z
N MET A 1 15.90 0.70 10.28
CA MET A 1 14.74 1.20 9.53
C MET A 1 14.91 0.60 8.18
N ASP A 2 14.25 -0.53 8.05
CA ASP A 2 14.37 -1.44 6.94
C ASP A 2 13.30 -1.02 5.94
N THR A 3 13.67 -0.92 4.67
CA THR A 3 12.78 -0.50 3.58
C THR A 3 12.54 -1.66 2.60
N THR A 4 12.96 -2.86 2.98
CA THR A 4 12.87 -4.06 2.16
C THR A 4 11.59 -4.79 2.46
N LEU A 5 10.75 -4.97 1.44
CA LEU A 5 9.53 -5.76 1.54
C LEU A 5 9.87 -7.24 1.47
N THR A 6 9.37 -7.98 2.44
CA THR A 6 9.53 -9.43 2.55
C THR A 6 8.20 -10.13 2.74
N ASP A 7 8.16 -11.45 2.59
CA ASP A 7 6.94 -12.25 2.83
C ASP A 7 6.41 -12.11 4.28
N ASP A 8 7.27 -11.72 5.23
CA ASP A 8 6.87 -11.44 6.61
C ASP A 8 5.99 -10.17 6.74
N ASP A 9 6.02 -9.31 5.71
CA ASP A 9 5.19 -8.11 5.64
C ASP A 9 3.78 -8.39 5.08
N VAL A 10 3.52 -9.62 4.63
CA VAL A 10 2.19 -10.03 4.17
C VAL A 10 1.19 -10.01 5.33
N GLY A 11 0.04 -9.39 5.11
CA GLY A 11 -0.99 -9.19 6.13
C GLY A 11 -0.78 -7.94 6.99
N LYS A 12 0.30 -7.17 6.80
CA LYS A 12 0.48 -5.89 7.50
C LYS A 12 -0.46 -4.82 6.97
N THR A 13 -0.87 -3.94 7.86
CA THR A 13 -1.63 -2.74 7.51
C THR A 13 -0.73 -1.76 6.78
N VAL A 14 -1.24 -1.25 5.66
CA VAL A 14 -0.59 -0.22 4.87
C VAL A 14 -1.28 1.10 5.15
N VAL A 15 -0.48 2.10 5.53
CA VAL A 15 -0.93 3.44 5.84
C VAL A 15 -0.20 4.46 4.98
N ASP A 16 -0.82 5.61 4.81
CA ASP A 16 -0.20 6.79 4.21
C ASP A 16 0.69 7.55 5.22
N ALA A 17 1.50 8.52 4.77
CA ALA A 17 2.28 9.39 5.66
C ALA A 17 1.40 10.20 6.64
N ALA A 18 0.10 10.37 6.33
CA ALA A 18 -0.87 10.95 7.25
C ALA A 18 -1.38 9.97 8.35
N GLY A 19 -0.97 8.70 8.33
CA GLY A 19 -1.49 7.64 9.20
C GLY A 19 -2.89 7.14 8.81
N LYS A 20 -3.29 7.38 7.56
CA LYS A 20 -4.57 6.89 7.03
C LYS A 20 -4.41 5.46 6.53
N GLU A 21 -5.21 4.54 7.03
CA GLU A 21 -5.25 3.17 6.54
C GLU A 21 -5.68 3.16 5.06
N LEU A 22 -4.83 2.62 4.21
CA LEU A 22 -5.06 2.48 2.78
C LEU A 22 -5.53 1.07 2.44
N GLY A 23 -5.02 0.07 3.16
CA GLY A 23 -5.29 -1.33 2.86
C GLY A 23 -4.40 -2.28 3.65
N ILE A 24 -4.32 -3.52 3.17
CA ILE A 24 -3.55 -4.60 3.78
C ILE A 24 -2.68 -5.26 2.70
N VAL A 25 -1.46 -5.67 3.04
CA VAL A 25 -0.60 -6.42 2.12
C VAL A 25 -1.21 -7.79 1.83
N ALA A 26 -1.67 -8.00 0.60
CA ALA A 26 -2.15 -9.30 0.13
C ALA A 26 -1.00 -10.26 -0.18
N LYS A 27 0.08 -9.75 -0.78
CA LYS A 27 1.23 -10.57 -1.19
C LYS A 27 2.50 -9.73 -1.33
N VAL A 28 3.68 -10.32 -1.10
CA VAL A 28 4.97 -9.73 -1.48
C VAL A 28 5.67 -10.60 -2.52
N ASP A 29 6.14 -9.98 -3.61
CA ASP A 29 6.82 -10.63 -4.73
C ASP A 29 7.97 -9.73 -5.22
N ASP A 30 9.19 -10.24 -5.23
CA ASP A 30 10.37 -9.54 -5.75
C ASP A 30 10.55 -8.10 -5.21
N ASN A 31 10.38 -7.94 -3.88
CA ASN A 31 10.47 -6.65 -3.19
C ASN A 31 9.35 -5.65 -3.58
N ARG A 32 8.20 -6.19 -4.00
CA ARG A 32 6.96 -5.45 -4.27
C ARG A 32 5.82 -6.05 -3.48
N ALA A 33 5.03 -5.21 -2.82
CA ALA A 33 3.86 -5.63 -2.06
C ALA A 33 2.60 -5.33 -2.87
N ALA A 34 1.82 -6.35 -3.18
CA ALA A 34 0.44 -6.19 -3.60
C ALA A 34 -0.39 -5.86 -2.36
N VAL A 35 -1.10 -4.74 -2.40
CA VAL A 35 -1.90 -4.21 -1.30
C VAL A 35 -3.35 -4.20 -1.73
N ASP A 36 -4.17 -4.96 -1.01
CA ASP A 36 -5.63 -4.97 -1.17
C ASP A 36 -6.17 -3.68 -0.52
N PRO A 37 -6.68 -2.72 -1.32
CA PRO A 37 -7.10 -1.42 -0.82
C PRO A 37 -8.46 -1.52 -0.12
N ASN A 38 -8.58 -0.87 1.04
CA ASN A 38 -9.82 -0.88 1.80
C ASN A 38 -10.92 -0.13 1.00
N PRO A 39 -12.09 -0.74 0.74
CA PRO A 39 -13.13 -0.15 -0.13
C PRO A 39 -13.65 1.22 0.37
N SER A 40 -13.48 1.54 1.66
CA SER A 40 -13.85 2.87 2.19
C SER A 40 -12.91 4.01 1.77
N ILE A 41 -11.65 3.70 1.43
CA ILE A 41 -10.61 4.70 1.08
C ILE A 41 -10.18 4.55 -0.39
N ALA A 42 -10.35 3.37 -0.97
CA ALA A 42 -10.15 3.08 -2.40
C ALA A 42 -10.79 4.16 -3.27
N GLU A 43 -12.03 4.58 -2.98
CA GLU A 43 -12.75 5.57 -3.78
C GLU A 43 -12.08 6.96 -3.81
N GLN A 44 -11.40 7.37 -2.73
CA GLN A 44 -10.64 8.64 -2.69
C GLN A 44 -9.28 8.52 -3.37
N VAL A 45 -8.60 7.39 -3.19
CA VAL A 45 -7.29 7.12 -3.79
C VAL A 45 -7.40 6.95 -5.31
N LEU A 46 -8.39 6.19 -5.78
CA LEU A 46 -8.73 6.00 -7.19
C LEU A 46 -9.06 7.34 -7.87
N ALA A 47 -9.85 8.18 -7.20
CA ALA A 47 -10.22 9.50 -7.70
C ALA A 47 -9.03 10.46 -7.79
N SER A 48 -8.12 10.46 -6.81
CA SER A 48 -6.90 11.29 -6.83
C SER A 48 -5.85 10.82 -7.84
N LEU A 49 -5.79 9.52 -8.14
CA LEU A 49 -4.80 8.93 -9.05
C LEU A 49 -5.27 8.85 -10.52
N GLY A 50 -6.53 9.19 -10.83
CA GLY A 50 -7.02 9.29 -12.21
C GLY A 50 -7.16 7.93 -12.93
N ILE A 51 -7.34 6.86 -12.16
CA ILE A 51 -7.59 5.50 -12.65
C ILE A 51 -9.10 5.31 -12.78
N GLU A 52 -9.61 5.51 -14.00
CA GLU A 52 -11.00 5.20 -14.38
C GLU A 52 -11.05 3.80 -15.03
N GLY A 53 -11.54 2.80 -14.29
CA GLY A 53 -11.75 1.44 -14.79
C GLY A 53 -11.59 0.44 -13.64
N GLU A 54 -12.69 -0.15 -13.17
CA GLU A 54 -13.05 -1.54 -13.49
C GLU A 54 -11.86 -2.49 -13.24
N ASP A 55 -11.84 -3.06 -12.04
CA ASP A 55 -11.11 -4.28 -11.69
C ASP A 55 -9.57 -4.17 -11.64
N GLU A 56 -9.01 -3.46 -10.66
CA GLU A 56 -7.62 -3.65 -10.25
C GLU A 56 -7.55 -3.89 -8.73
N GLU A 57 -7.69 -5.17 -8.39
CA GLU A 57 -7.92 -5.76 -7.06
C GLU A 57 -6.78 -5.51 -6.05
N ASP A 58 -5.60 -5.05 -6.49
CA ASP A 58 -4.45 -4.80 -5.62
C ASP A 58 -3.56 -3.67 -6.15
N TYR A 59 -3.13 -2.75 -5.28
CA TYR A 59 -2.11 -1.74 -5.58
C TYR A 59 -0.70 -2.27 -5.31
N VAL A 60 0.20 -2.18 -6.28
CA VAL A 60 1.59 -2.65 -6.11
C VAL A 60 2.47 -1.54 -5.51
N VAL A 61 2.84 -1.72 -4.25
CA VAL A 61 3.80 -0.88 -3.52
C VAL A 61 5.22 -1.41 -3.71
N THR A 62 6.16 -0.49 -3.92
CA THR A 62 7.60 -0.81 -4.04
C THR A 62 8.40 -0.04 -3.00
N GLU A 63 9.63 -0.46 -2.70
CA GLU A 63 10.52 0.20 -1.73
C GLU A 63 10.67 1.72 -1.94
N SER A 64 10.60 2.18 -3.20
CA SER A 64 10.70 3.60 -3.54
C SER A 64 9.48 4.42 -3.09
N MET A 65 8.35 3.76 -2.87
CA MET A 65 7.11 4.32 -2.35
C MET A 65 7.00 4.15 -0.83
N LEU A 66 7.94 3.46 -0.19
CA LEU A 66 7.92 3.24 1.26
C LEU A 66 8.68 4.34 1.97
N GLU A 67 8.10 4.83 3.05
CA GLU A 67 8.77 5.72 3.99
C GLU A 67 9.43 4.92 5.12
N SER A 68 8.69 3.95 5.70
CA SER A 68 9.22 3.06 6.74
C SER A 68 8.41 1.77 6.82
N ILE A 69 9.09 0.66 7.09
CA ILE A 69 8.46 -0.64 7.39
C ILE A 69 8.67 -0.91 8.89
N GLY A 70 7.58 -1.11 9.62
CA GLY A 70 7.58 -1.43 11.05
C GLY A 70 6.46 -2.42 11.40
N ASP A 71 5.65 -2.07 12.42
CA ASP A 71 4.37 -2.73 12.71
C ASP A 71 3.38 -2.55 11.54
N GLU A 72 3.38 -1.34 10.96
CA GLU A 72 2.63 -0.95 9.78
C GLU A 72 3.57 -0.46 8.68
N ILE A 73 3.10 -0.51 7.43
CA ILE A 73 3.84 -0.08 6.26
C ILE A 73 3.42 1.35 5.93
N VAL A 74 4.34 2.30 6.07
CA VAL A 74 4.07 3.71 5.80
C VAL A 74 4.49 4.05 4.37
N LEU A 75 3.56 4.55 3.56
CA LEU A 75 3.85 5.03 2.21
C LEU A 75 4.36 6.47 2.23
N ARG A 76 5.32 6.73 1.35
CA ARG A 76 5.89 8.04 1.08
C ARG A 76 5.02 8.76 0.06
N GLY A 77 3.91 9.30 0.54
CA GLY A 77 2.92 10.03 -0.24
C GLY A 77 1.88 10.65 0.69
N THR A 78 1.09 11.58 0.20
CA THR A 78 -0.15 11.98 0.87
C THR A 78 -1.25 11.88 -0.15
N ILE A 79 -2.15 10.91 0.05
CA ILE A 79 -3.29 10.63 -0.84
C ILE A 79 -4.59 11.09 -0.21
#